data_AF-A0A2M7BST5-F1
#
_entry.id   AF-A0A2M7BST5-F1
#
_cell.length_a   1.000
_cell.length_b   1.000
_cell.length_c   1.000
_cell.angle_alpha   90.00
_cell.angle_beta   90.00
_cell.angle_gamma   90.00
#
_symmetry.space_group_name_H-M   'P 1'
#
loop_
_entity.id
_entity.type
_entity.pdbx_description
1 polymer ?
#
loop_
_entity_poly.entity_id
_entity_poly.type
_entity_poly.pdbx_seq_one_letter_code
_entity_poly.pdbx_strand_id
1 'polypeptide(L)'
;MKTSKLMQTDGIIYASPEDILSTVLSRLPSSHSTAFIFDKDKKYMGVINPYYSVIKSSHPSNIKIEHCLFHAPHIKMQHTAGKIAEMMIQSKIHYLPVFDDQEKFIGMVSARNMLRTYEPHSVFTTRISDMIKTKKRPLITVQEEETIGQALHLFKVTKLSKLVVINKEGRLKGVLSYYDLISFLIAPKKKERGALNTDKSTLQTKRVKHFLKSYVLTLSPHDFARDALHLVLEKRIGSIVIIDKYSKPIDILTTKDLLSLLIHEPVVAKMEMSTQNLSLKSSLITKGFFERLKDRILRKKDISQAKLFVKEERQGNLFKVVLSLFPKKGQPKVATEEGRDLVDVLQKVKNDQK
;
A
#
# COMPACT_ATOMS: atom_id res chain seq x y z
N MET A 1 -0.26 11.91 -6.90
CA MET A 1 -0.45 11.67 -8.35
C MET A 1 -1.85 11.09 -8.60
N LYS A 2 -2.47 11.30 -9.78
CA LYS A 2 -3.80 10.78 -10.15
C LYS A 2 -3.72 9.33 -10.70
N THR A 3 -4.80 8.55 -10.59
CA THR A 3 -4.92 7.15 -11.05
C THR A 3 -4.49 6.93 -12.50
N SER A 4 -4.68 7.92 -13.39
CA SER A 4 -4.36 7.80 -14.82
C SER A 4 -2.91 7.40 -15.13
N LYS A 5 -1.95 7.74 -14.26
CA LYS A 5 -0.54 7.34 -14.41
C LYS A 5 -0.20 5.97 -13.80
N LEU A 6 -1.14 5.39 -13.04
CA LEU A 6 -0.97 4.12 -12.33
C LEU A 6 -1.75 2.97 -12.97
N MET A 7 -2.76 3.28 -13.77
CA MET A 7 -3.62 2.31 -14.44
C MET A 7 -2.85 1.56 -15.52
N GLN A 8 -3.17 0.28 -15.65
CA GLN A 8 -2.62 -0.65 -16.63
C GLN A 8 -3.78 -1.39 -17.31
N THR A 9 -3.61 -1.69 -18.60
CA THR A 9 -4.55 -2.50 -19.40
C THR A 9 -3.93 -3.83 -19.84
N ASP A 10 -2.62 -3.96 -19.70
CA ASP A 10 -1.84 -5.17 -19.97
C ASP A 10 -1.69 -6.05 -18.71
N GLY A 11 -1.38 -7.34 -18.92
CA GLY A 11 -1.14 -8.28 -17.82
C GLY A 11 -2.36 -8.60 -16.95
N ILE A 12 -3.56 -8.22 -17.39
CA ILE A 12 -4.82 -8.54 -16.72
C ILE A 12 -5.14 -10.02 -16.96
N ILE A 13 -5.36 -10.76 -15.88
CA ILE A 13 -5.78 -12.17 -15.94
C ILE A 13 -7.31 -12.20 -15.95
N TYR A 14 -7.88 -12.61 -17.07
CA TYR A 14 -9.33 -12.77 -17.23
C TYR A 14 -9.74 -14.23 -17.01
N ALA A 15 -10.95 -14.43 -16.46
CA ALA A 15 -11.59 -15.74 -16.36
C ALA A 15 -13.12 -15.63 -16.42
N SER A 16 -13.77 -16.75 -16.72
CA SER A 16 -15.23 -16.89 -16.82
C SER A 16 -15.83 -17.36 -15.50
N PRO A 17 -17.08 -17.00 -15.16
CA PRO A 17 -17.79 -17.57 -14.00
C PRO A 17 -17.88 -19.11 -14.03
N GLU A 18 -17.89 -19.71 -15.22
CA GLU A 18 -17.95 -21.16 -15.44
C GLU A 18 -16.61 -21.87 -15.26
N ASP A 19 -15.50 -21.12 -15.21
CA ASP A 19 -14.17 -21.70 -15.03
C ASP A 19 -14.04 -22.37 -13.66
N ILE A 20 -13.16 -23.36 -13.59
CA ILE A 20 -12.85 -24.06 -12.34
C ILE A 20 -11.78 -23.30 -11.55
N LEU A 21 -11.98 -23.19 -10.23
CA LEU A 21 -11.10 -22.45 -9.32
C LEU A 21 -9.63 -22.88 -9.43
N SER A 22 -9.32 -24.18 -9.43
CA SER A 22 -7.95 -24.68 -9.53
C SER A 22 -7.24 -24.22 -10.81
N THR A 23 -7.95 -24.23 -11.94
CA THR A 23 -7.45 -23.77 -13.23
C THR A 23 -7.06 -22.29 -13.18
N VAL A 24 -7.90 -21.45 -12.57
CA VAL A 24 -7.61 -20.02 -12.45
C VAL A 24 -6.49 -19.74 -11.45
N LEU A 25 -6.49 -20.42 -10.30
CA LEU A 25 -5.42 -20.28 -9.30
C LEU A 25 -4.05 -20.65 -9.88
N SER A 26 -3.97 -21.63 -10.79
CA SER A 26 -2.71 -22.04 -11.44
C SER A 26 -2.06 -20.93 -12.29
N ARG A 27 -2.87 -19.96 -12.76
CA ARG A 27 -2.40 -18.81 -13.56
C ARG A 27 -1.96 -17.63 -12.69
N LEU A 28 -2.32 -17.62 -11.40
CA LEU A 28 -2.03 -16.49 -10.51
C LEU A 28 -0.64 -16.64 -9.88
N PRO A 29 0.27 -15.67 -10.03
CA PRO A 29 1.67 -15.82 -9.61
C PRO A 29 1.93 -15.64 -8.10
N SER A 30 0.93 -15.24 -7.30
CA SER A 30 1.09 -15.01 -5.86
C SER A 30 -0.23 -15.04 -5.10
N SER A 31 -0.19 -15.13 -3.77
CA SER A 31 -1.39 -15.09 -2.90
C SER A 31 -2.17 -13.78 -2.95
N HIS A 32 -1.56 -12.71 -3.45
CA HIS A 32 -2.16 -11.38 -3.54
C HIS A 32 -2.54 -11.00 -4.99
N SER A 33 -2.29 -11.91 -5.94
CA SER A 33 -2.67 -11.76 -7.35
C SER A 33 -4.15 -12.02 -7.56
N THR A 34 -4.69 -11.47 -8.64
CA THR A 34 -6.13 -11.41 -8.89
C THR A 34 -6.43 -11.81 -10.32
N ALA A 35 -7.44 -12.65 -10.52
CA ALA A 35 -8.13 -12.80 -11.80
C ALA A 35 -9.43 -11.99 -11.77
N PHE A 36 -9.71 -11.26 -12.84
CA PHE A 36 -10.92 -10.45 -12.99
C PHE A 36 -11.95 -11.27 -13.77
N ILE A 37 -13.15 -11.37 -13.23
CA ILE A 37 -14.18 -12.28 -13.74
C ILE A 37 -15.19 -11.50 -14.55
N PHE A 38 -15.46 -11.99 -15.76
CA PHE A 38 -16.45 -11.40 -16.66
C PHE A 38 -17.38 -12.50 -17.16
N ASP A 39 -18.68 -12.20 -17.23
CA ASP A 39 -19.63 -13.09 -17.86
C ASP A 39 -19.54 -13.05 -19.40
N LYS A 40 -20.39 -13.84 -20.05
CA LYS A 40 -20.52 -13.91 -21.52
C LYS A 40 -20.86 -12.56 -22.17
N ASP A 41 -21.50 -11.66 -21.44
CA ASP A 41 -21.92 -10.33 -21.91
C ASP A 41 -20.85 -9.27 -21.60
N LYS A 42 -19.64 -9.70 -21.21
CA LYS A 42 -18.50 -8.86 -20.79
C LYS A 42 -18.83 -7.97 -19.59
N LYS A 43 -19.80 -8.35 -18.76
CA LYS A 43 -20.08 -7.67 -17.50
C LYS A 43 -19.10 -8.15 -16.44
N TYR A 44 -18.47 -7.21 -15.75
CA TYR A 44 -17.61 -7.51 -14.61
C TYR A 44 -18.43 -8.09 -13.46
N MET A 45 -18.00 -9.24 -12.93
CA MET A 45 -18.68 -9.96 -11.85
C MET A 45 -17.95 -9.88 -10.51
N GLY A 46 -16.65 -9.61 -10.51
CA GLY A 46 -15.82 -9.64 -9.31
C GLY A 46 -14.43 -10.17 -9.59
N VAL A 47 -13.79 -10.69 -8.55
CA VAL A 47 -12.44 -11.22 -8.64
C VAL A 47 -12.26 -12.56 -7.93
N ILE A 48 -11.24 -13.30 -8.38
CA ILE A 48 -10.69 -14.47 -7.70
C ILE A 48 -9.27 -14.17 -7.24
N ASN A 49 -8.99 -14.50 -5.98
CA ASN A 49 -7.70 -14.28 -5.34
C ASN A 49 -7.39 -15.44 -4.37
N PRO A 50 -6.15 -15.99 -4.32
CA PRO A 50 -5.87 -17.17 -3.52
C PRO A 50 -6.12 -16.98 -2.02
N TYR A 51 -5.94 -15.76 -1.48
CA TYR A 51 -6.24 -15.50 -0.07
C TYR A 51 -7.72 -15.67 0.26
N TYR A 52 -8.64 -15.14 -0.55
CA TYR A 52 -10.07 -15.30 -0.30
C TYR A 52 -10.59 -16.68 -0.70
N SER A 53 -10.10 -17.24 -1.80
CA SER A 53 -10.61 -18.51 -2.31
C SER A 53 -10.08 -19.71 -1.51
N VAL A 54 -8.81 -19.71 -1.10
CA VAL A 54 -8.17 -20.87 -0.43
C VAL A 54 -7.87 -20.57 1.04
N ILE A 55 -7.11 -19.52 1.32
CA ILE A 55 -6.55 -19.29 2.67
C ILE A 55 -7.64 -18.98 3.70
N LYS A 56 -8.56 -18.09 3.34
CA LYS A 56 -9.62 -17.60 4.23
C LYS A 56 -10.82 -18.56 4.27
N SER A 57 -11.25 -19.05 3.11
CA SER A 57 -12.53 -19.77 2.98
C SER A 57 -12.38 -21.25 2.65
N SER A 58 -11.18 -21.73 2.29
CA SER A 58 -10.92 -23.15 1.98
C SER A 58 -11.88 -23.75 0.96
N HIS A 59 -12.24 -23.00 -0.09
CA HIS A 59 -13.13 -23.52 -1.13
C HIS A 59 -12.54 -24.77 -1.81
N PRO A 60 -13.39 -25.74 -2.20
CA PRO A 60 -12.95 -26.89 -2.98
C PRO A 60 -12.27 -26.49 -4.28
N SER A 61 -11.20 -27.19 -4.68
CA SER A 61 -10.41 -26.83 -5.86
C SER A 61 -11.19 -26.98 -7.18
N ASN A 62 -12.22 -27.83 -7.22
CA ASN A 62 -13.07 -28.09 -8.38
C ASN A 62 -14.36 -27.23 -8.41
N ILE A 63 -14.53 -26.28 -7.50
CA ILE A 63 -15.69 -25.39 -7.52
C ILE A 63 -15.63 -24.44 -8.72
N LYS A 64 -16.79 -24.07 -9.28
CA LYS A 64 -16.90 -23.00 -10.27
C LYS A 64 -16.60 -21.63 -9.64
N ILE A 65 -16.07 -20.72 -10.43
CA ILE A 65 -15.70 -19.36 -9.98
C ILE A 65 -16.90 -18.59 -9.44
N GLU A 66 -18.06 -18.68 -10.08
CA GLU A 66 -19.27 -17.96 -9.69
C GLU A 66 -19.63 -18.12 -8.20
N HIS A 67 -19.29 -19.25 -7.58
CA HIS A 67 -19.59 -19.54 -6.18
C HIS A 67 -18.52 -19.07 -5.19
N CYS A 68 -17.41 -18.50 -5.65
CA CYS A 68 -16.32 -18.05 -4.77
C CYS A 68 -15.78 -16.66 -5.13
N LEU A 69 -16.60 -15.86 -5.82
CA LEU A 69 -16.32 -14.47 -6.17
C LEU A 69 -16.07 -13.61 -4.93
N PHE A 70 -15.05 -12.77 -5.00
CA PHE A 70 -14.82 -11.68 -4.07
C PHE A 70 -15.03 -10.33 -4.76
N HIS A 71 -15.66 -9.38 -4.07
CA HIS A 71 -15.87 -8.03 -4.59
C HIS A 71 -14.75 -7.11 -4.10
N ALA A 72 -13.75 -6.91 -4.96
CA ALA A 72 -12.64 -6.00 -4.68
C ALA A 72 -13.11 -4.53 -4.68
N PRO A 73 -12.47 -3.65 -3.90
CA PRO A 73 -12.74 -2.21 -3.97
C PRO A 73 -12.52 -1.64 -5.38
N HIS A 74 -13.48 -0.87 -5.89
CA HIS A 74 -13.41 -0.23 -7.21
C HIS A 74 -12.59 1.06 -7.15
N ILE A 75 -11.59 1.18 -8.00
CA ILE A 75 -10.80 2.40 -8.15
C ILE A 75 -11.47 3.32 -9.17
N LYS A 76 -11.59 4.60 -8.82
CA LYS A 76 -12.00 5.65 -9.74
C LYS A 76 -10.82 6.55 -10.11
N MET A 77 -10.94 7.31 -11.21
CA MET A 77 -9.85 8.11 -11.76
C MET A 77 -9.36 9.24 -10.84
N GLN A 78 -10.23 9.69 -9.93
CA GLN A 78 -9.95 10.73 -8.93
C GLN A 78 -9.23 10.22 -7.68
N HIS A 79 -9.15 8.90 -7.45
CA HIS A 79 -8.47 8.39 -6.26
C HIS A 79 -6.98 8.74 -6.26
N THR A 80 -6.46 9.02 -5.07
CA THR A 80 -5.02 9.29 -4.85
C THR A 80 -4.26 7.98 -4.64
N ALA A 81 -2.95 7.98 -4.87
CA ALA A 81 -2.10 6.83 -4.59
C ALA A 81 -2.19 6.36 -3.13
N GLY A 82 -2.23 7.29 -2.17
CA GLY A 82 -2.44 6.94 -0.76
C GLY A 82 -3.78 6.25 -0.51
N LYS A 83 -4.86 6.70 -1.17
CA LYS A 83 -6.17 6.03 -1.07
C LYS A 83 -6.15 4.64 -1.70
N ILE A 84 -5.52 4.49 -2.86
CA ILE A 84 -5.37 3.19 -3.53
C ILE A 84 -4.54 2.23 -2.66
N ALA A 85 -3.43 2.70 -2.08
CA ALA A 85 -2.61 1.93 -1.15
C ALA A 85 -3.40 1.49 0.09
N GLU A 86 -4.22 2.38 0.66
CA GLU A 86 -5.13 2.05 1.75
C GLU A 86 -6.11 0.93 1.34
N MET A 87 -6.76 1.07 0.18
CA MET A 87 -7.70 0.07 -0.35
C MET A 87 -7.02 -1.30 -0.57
N MET A 88 -5.80 -1.32 -1.10
CA MET A 88 -5.01 -2.55 -1.28
C MET A 88 -4.67 -3.21 0.06
N ILE A 89 -4.26 -2.42 1.05
CA ILE A 89 -3.87 -2.93 2.37
C ILE A 89 -5.07 -3.48 3.13
N GLN A 90 -6.21 -2.78 3.10
CA GLN A 90 -7.44 -3.18 3.79
C GLN A 90 -8.08 -4.41 3.14
N SER A 91 -8.15 -4.44 1.81
CA SER A 91 -8.69 -5.60 1.07
C SER A 91 -7.72 -6.77 0.96
N LYS A 92 -6.42 -6.58 1.26
CA LYS A 92 -5.34 -7.56 1.03
C LYS A 92 -5.17 -7.98 -0.44
N ILE A 93 -5.71 -7.20 -1.37
CA ILE A 93 -5.64 -7.42 -2.81
C ILE A 93 -4.65 -6.44 -3.42
N HIS A 94 -3.68 -6.94 -4.18
CA HIS A 94 -2.66 -6.10 -4.79
C HIS A 94 -3.02 -5.65 -6.22
N TYR A 95 -4.11 -6.14 -6.80
CA TYR A 95 -4.58 -5.76 -8.12
C TYR A 95 -6.04 -5.35 -8.00
N LEU A 96 -6.31 -4.04 -8.06
CA LEU A 96 -7.65 -3.49 -7.91
C LEU A 96 -8.20 -3.04 -9.26
N PRO A 97 -9.49 -3.32 -9.54
CA PRO A 97 -10.13 -2.94 -10.79
C PRO A 97 -10.35 -1.42 -10.84
N VAL A 98 -10.18 -0.82 -12.02
CA VAL A 98 -10.46 0.59 -12.29
C VAL A 98 -11.72 0.70 -13.12
N PHE A 99 -12.61 1.59 -12.69
CA PHE A 99 -13.86 1.89 -13.36
C PHE A 99 -13.92 3.37 -13.73
N ASP A 100 -14.56 3.66 -14.86
CA ASP A 100 -14.93 5.03 -15.22
C ASP A 100 -16.18 5.49 -14.45
N ASP A 101 -16.65 6.69 -14.78
CA ASP A 101 -17.84 7.31 -14.18
C ASP A 101 -19.15 6.62 -14.60
N GLN A 102 -19.12 5.77 -15.62
CA GLN A 102 -20.25 4.99 -16.13
C GLN A 102 -20.27 3.55 -15.55
N GLU A 103 -19.45 3.28 -14.52
CA GLU A 103 -19.26 1.95 -13.93
C GLU A 103 -18.77 0.89 -14.92
N LYS A 104 -18.09 1.30 -16.00
CA LYS A 104 -17.45 0.38 -16.93
C LYS A 104 -16.02 0.09 -16.46
N PHE A 105 -15.64 -1.19 -16.47
CA PHE A 105 -14.26 -1.60 -16.21
C PHE A 105 -13.36 -1.08 -17.33
N ILE A 106 -12.31 -0.34 -16.97
CA ILE A 106 -11.36 0.28 -17.91
C ILE A 106 -9.91 -0.18 -17.72
N GLY A 107 -9.61 -0.94 -16.66
CA GLY A 107 -8.27 -1.46 -16.40
C GLY A 107 -8.06 -1.87 -14.95
N MET A 108 -6.80 -1.95 -14.53
CA MET A 108 -6.45 -2.25 -13.14
C MET A 108 -5.31 -1.35 -12.62
N VAL A 109 -5.17 -1.26 -11.31
CA VAL A 109 -3.95 -0.77 -10.66
C VAL A 109 -3.32 -1.91 -9.87
N SER A 110 -2.03 -2.16 -10.11
CA SER A 110 -1.25 -3.12 -9.35
C SER A 110 -0.37 -2.44 -8.30
N ALA A 111 -0.19 -3.06 -7.13
CA ALA A 111 0.70 -2.59 -6.08
C ALA A 111 2.13 -2.44 -6.61
N ARG A 112 2.55 -3.37 -7.49
CA ARG A 112 3.88 -3.36 -8.11
C ARG A 112 4.07 -2.15 -9.03
N ASN A 113 3.12 -1.86 -9.91
CA ASN A 113 3.21 -0.68 -10.78
C ASN A 113 3.17 0.61 -9.96
N MET A 114 2.34 0.66 -8.93
CA MET A 114 2.28 1.81 -8.03
C MET A 114 3.61 2.04 -7.31
N LEU A 115 4.20 0.99 -6.74
CA LEU A 115 5.51 1.04 -6.10
C LEU A 115 6.64 1.41 -7.07
N ARG A 116 6.62 0.86 -8.30
CA ARG A 116 7.56 1.21 -9.37
C ARG A 116 7.48 2.69 -9.73
N THR A 117 6.27 3.22 -9.90
CA THR A 117 6.08 4.62 -10.30
C THR A 117 6.53 5.59 -9.20
N TYR A 118 6.42 5.18 -7.93
CA TYR A 118 6.85 5.97 -6.78
C TYR A 118 8.30 5.70 -6.34
N GLU A 119 9.04 4.80 -7.01
CA GLU A 119 10.42 4.44 -6.64
C GLU A 119 11.37 5.63 -6.46
N PRO A 120 11.33 6.69 -7.29
CA PRO A 120 12.15 7.89 -7.09
C PRO A 120 11.71 8.80 -5.94
N HIS A 121 10.54 8.56 -5.33
CA HIS A 121 9.92 9.47 -4.38
C HIS A 121 10.64 9.46 -3.02
N SER A 122 10.78 10.64 -2.41
CA SER A 122 11.52 10.82 -1.14
C SER A 122 10.90 10.09 0.05
N VAL A 123 9.64 9.67 -0.04
CA VAL A 123 8.97 8.88 1.02
C VAL A 123 9.74 7.58 1.36
N PHE A 124 10.50 7.04 0.41
CA PHE A 124 11.29 5.83 0.60
C PHE A 124 12.70 6.10 1.17
N THR A 125 13.05 7.33 1.53
CA THR A 125 14.28 7.63 2.29
C THR A 125 14.13 7.40 3.80
N THR A 126 12.99 6.87 4.23
CA THR A 126 12.76 6.41 5.62
C THR A 126 13.72 5.25 5.96
N ARG A 127 14.38 5.29 7.11
CA ARG A 127 15.19 4.16 7.59
C ARG A 127 14.31 2.97 7.94
N ILE A 128 14.80 1.77 7.68
CA ILE A 128 14.12 0.53 8.03
C ILE A 128 13.87 0.45 9.54
N SER A 129 14.84 0.88 10.37
CA SER A 129 14.68 0.93 11.83
C SER A 129 13.44 1.72 12.28
N ASP A 130 13.10 2.80 11.58
CA ASP A 130 11.94 3.62 11.94
C ASP A 130 10.64 3.00 11.45
N MET A 131 10.65 2.33 10.30
CA MET A 131 9.51 1.52 9.85
C MET A 131 9.20 0.42 10.87
N ILE A 132 10.20 -0.30 11.37
CA ILE A 132 10.04 -1.37 12.36
C ILE A 132 9.37 -0.85 13.63
N LYS A 133 9.82 0.30 14.16
CA LYS A 133 9.21 0.92 15.37
C LYS A 133 7.71 1.22 15.22
N THR A 134 7.24 1.51 14.00
CA THR A 134 5.82 1.79 13.74
C THR A 134 4.95 0.53 13.61
N LYS A 135 5.57 -0.65 13.49
CA LYS A 135 4.83 -1.91 13.37
C LYS A 135 4.22 -2.31 14.71
N LYS A 136 2.92 -2.61 14.68
CA LYS A 136 2.17 -3.07 15.85
C LYS A 136 2.31 -4.56 16.15
N ARG A 137 2.83 -5.33 15.20
CA ARG A 137 2.91 -6.79 15.31
C ARG A 137 4.37 -7.22 15.37
N PRO A 138 4.75 -8.09 16.32
CA PRO A 138 6.09 -8.64 16.35
C PRO A 138 6.33 -9.57 15.15
N LEU A 139 7.61 -9.83 14.88
CA LEU A 139 7.99 -10.87 13.94
C LEU A 139 7.49 -12.23 14.41
N ILE A 140 6.77 -12.94 13.54
CA ILE A 140 6.36 -14.32 13.78
C ILE A 140 7.32 -15.24 13.05
N THR A 141 7.92 -16.16 13.81
CA THR A 141 8.86 -17.15 13.30
C THR A 141 8.30 -18.57 13.45
N VAL A 142 8.90 -19.51 12.72
CA VAL A 142 8.69 -20.95 12.84
C VAL A 142 10.06 -21.64 12.76
N GLN A 143 10.25 -22.72 13.50
CA GLN A 143 11.48 -23.51 13.48
C GLN A 143 11.53 -24.40 12.24
N GLU A 144 12.72 -24.61 11.67
CA GLU A 144 12.89 -25.42 10.46
C GLU A 144 12.50 -26.90 10.65
N GLU A 145 12.53 -27.37 11.90
CA GLU A 145 12.16 -28.74 12.30
C GLU A 145 10.70 -28.88 12.72
N GLU A 146 9.95 -27.79 12.86
CA GLU A 146 8.50 -27.84 13.11
C GLU A 146 7.75 -28.41 11.90
N THR A 147 6.54 -28.89 12.15
CA THR A 147 5.69 -29.51 11.14
C THR A 147 4.93 -28.48 10.30
N ILE A 148 4.56 -28.85 9.08
CA ILE A 148 3.69 -28.02 8.23
C ILE A 148 2.33 -27.80 8.87
N GLY A 149 1.79 -28.76 9.64
CA GLY A 149 0.56 -28.58 10.40
C GLY A 149 0.64 -27.40 11.37
N GLN A 150 1.74 -27.28 12.12
CA GLN A 150 2.01 -26.14 13.01
C GLN A 150 2.11 -24.83 12.23
N ALA A 151 2.83 -24.82 11.11
CA ALA A 151 2.94 -23.64 10.25
C ALA A 151 1.58 -23.20 9.67
N LEU A 152 0.75 -24.14 9.21
CA LEU A 152 -0.61 -23.88 8.71
C LEU A 152 -1.51 -23.31 9.81
N HIS A 153 -1.40 -23.83 11.03
CA HIS A 153 -2.08 -23.27 12.19
C HIS A 153 -1.65 -21.82 12.45
N LEU A 154 -0.34 -21.54 12.44
CA LEU A 154 0.20 -20.18 12.60
C LEU A 154 -0.34 -19.23 11.51
N PHE A 155 -0.36 -19.65 10.24
CA PHE A 155 -0.95 -18.84 9.18
C PHE A 155 -2.42 -18.52 9.43
N LYS A 156 -3.21 -19.51 9.88
CA LYS A 156 -4.64 -19.35 10.17
C LYS A 156 -4.89 -18.33 11.29
N VAL A 157 -4.17 -18.46 12.41
CA VAL A 157 -4.40 -17.59 13.60
C VAL A 157 -3.81 -16.19 13.41
N THR A 158 -2.63 -16.06 12.78
CA THR A 158 -1.96 -14.76 12.59
C THR A 158 -2.49 -13.99 11.37
N LYS A 159 -3.11 -14.70 10.41
CA LYS A 159 -3.57 -14.19 9.11
C LYS A 159 -2.43 -13.57 8.28
N LEU A 160 -1.20 -14.05 8.50
CA LEU A 160 -0.01 -13.69 7.72
C LEU A 160 0.06 -14.54 6.44
N SER A 161 0.74 -14.03 5.41
CA SER A 161 0.99 -14.79 4.18
C SER A 161 2.37 -15.46 4.16
N LYS A 162 3.27 -15.06 5.07
CA LYS A 162 4.63 -15.60 5.20
C LYS A 162 5.05 -15.73 6.66
N LEU A 163 5.87 -16.74 6.94
CA LEU A 163 6.55 -16.96 8.22
C LEU A 163 8.06 -16.97 7.98
N VAL A 164 8.80 -16.33 8.87
CA VAL A 164 10.27 -16.41 8.84
C VAL A 164 10.70 -17.71 9.50
N VAL A 165 11.52 -18.48 8.80
CA VAL A 165 12.00 -19.78 9.30
C VAL A 165 13.35 -19.59 9.96
N ILE A 166 13.50 -20.09 11.17
CA ILE A 166 14.73 -20.05 11.96
C ILE A 166 15.19 -21.45 12.36
N ASN A 167 16.45 -21.57 12.74
CA ASN A 167 16.97 -22.77 13.38
C ASN A 167 16.93 -22.67 14.91
N LYS A 168 17.43 -23.72 15.58
CA LYS A 168 17.48 -23.82 17.04
C LYS A 168 18.27 -22.68 17.69
N GLU A 169 19.29 -22.13 17.02
CA GLU A 169 20.09 -21.00 17.51
C GLU A 169 19.43 -19.63 17.21
N GLY A 170 18.24 -19.62 16.60
CA GLY A 170 17.50 -18.42 16.23
C GLY A 170 18.02 -17.70 14.98
N ARG A 171 18.86 -18.36 14.17
CA ARG A 171 19.39 -17.81 12.93
C ARG A 171 18.43 -18.04 11.77
N LEU A 172 18.40 -17.09 10.83
CA LEU A 172 17.56 -17.17 9.65
C LEU A 172 17.92 -18.39 8.79
N LYS A 173 16.90 -19.18 8.41
CA LYS A 173 17.02 -20.33 7.49
C LYS A 173 16.24 -20.14 6.20
N GLY A 174 15.16 -19.37 6.25
CA GLY A 174 14.37 -19.12 5.07
C GLY A 174 13.08 -18.37 5.32
N VAL A 175 12.21 -18.39 4.32
CA VAL A 175 10.83 -17.93 4.43
C VAL A 175 9.91 -19.01 3.91
N LEU A 176 8.87 -19.31 4.67
CA LEU A 176 7.77 -20.17 4.25
C LEU A 176 6.58 -19.27 3.89
N SER A 177 6.03 -19.40 2.68
CA SER A 177 4.80 -18.70 2.31
C SER A 177 3.62 -19.66 2.22
N TYR A 178 2.43 -19.20 2.61
CA TYR A 178 1.23 -20.02 2.46
C TYR A 178 0.99 -20.34 0.97
N TYR A 179 1.29 -19.39 0.08
CA TYR A 179 1.15 -19.56 -1.36
C TYR A 179 1.95 -20.77 -1.88
N ASP A 180 3.18 -20.96 -1.41
CA ASP A 180 4.01 -22.11 -1.80
C ASP A 180 3.44 -23.44 -1.30
N LEU A 181 2.59 -23.42 -0.26
CA LEU A 181 1.87 -24.60 0.23
C LEU A 181 0.56 -24.87 -0.54
N ILE A 182 0.00 -23.89 -1.26
CA ILE A 182 -1.30 -24.03 -1.93
C ILE A 182 -1.29 -25.20 -2.90
N SER A 183 -0.27 -25.33 -3.75
CA SER A 183 -0.17 -26.42 -4.74
C SER A 183 -0.28 -27.80 -4.09
N PHE A 184 0.32 -27.99 -2.91
CA PHE A 184 0.24 -29.23 -2.15
C PHE A 184 -1.12 -29.43 -1.45
N LEU A 185 -1.83 -28.35 -1.13
CA LEU A 185 -3.15 -28.39 -0.50
C LEU A 185 -4.29 -28.64 -1.51
N ILE A 186 -4.11 -28.21 -2.77
CA ILE A 186 -5.11 -28.29 -3.84
C ILE A 186 -4.84 -29.42 -4.85
N ALA A 187 -3.68 -30.09 -4.76
CA ALA A 187 -3.34 -31.18 -5.66
C ALA A 187 -4.46 -32.24 -5.68
N PRO A 188 -4.94 -32.66 -6.86
CA PRO A 188 -5.96 -33.68 -6.96
C PRO A 188 -5.45 -34.97 -6.31
N LYS A 189 -6.27 -35.58 -5.46
CA LYS A 189 -5.99 -36.89 -4.85
C LYS A 189 -5.70 -37.87 -5.99
N LYS A 190 -4.47 -38.39 -6.10
CA LYS A 190 -4.27 -39.61 -6.90
C LYS A 190 -5.15 -40.68 -6.26
N LYS A 191 -6.22 -41.07 -6.95
CA LYS A 191 -6.99 -42.26 -6.60
C LYS A 191 -6.12 -43.48 -6.91
N GLU A 192 -5.13 -43.75 -6.06
CA GLU A 192 -4.66 -45.12 -5.93
C GLU A 192 -5.81 -45.90 -5.30
N ARG A 193 -6.34 -46.89 -6.04
CA ARG A 193 -7.39 -47.78 -5.58
C ARG A 193 -6.90 -48.46 -4.29
N GLY A 194 -7.42 -48.04 -3.14
CA GLY A 194 -7.16 -48.68 -1.84
C GLY A 194 -6.60 -47.78 -0.72
N ALA A 195 -6.13 -46.56 -1.01
CA ALA A 195 -5.59 -45.68 0.04
C ALA A 195 -6.65 -44.71 0.60
N LEU A 196 -7.19 -45.03 1.78
CA LEU A 196 -8.00 -44.12 2.59
C LEU A 196 -7.20 -42.88 2.99
N ASN A 197 -7.62 -41.68 2.55
CA ASN A 197 -7.35 -40.38 3.20
C ASN A 197 -5.88 -40.03 3.55
N THR A 198 -4.87 -40.47 2.78
CA THR A 198 -3.46 -40.38 3.21
C THR A 198 -2.73 -39.06 2.94
N ASP A 199 -3.06 -38.25 1.93
CA ASP A 199 -2.13 -37.16 1.52
C ASP A 199 -2.16 -35.88 2.38
N LYS A 200 -3.34 -35.43 2.84
CA LYS A 200 -3.43 -34.21 3.68
C LYS A 200 -2.87 -34.42 5.09
N SER A 201 -2.99 -35.63 5.64
CA SER A 201 -2.35 -36.00 6.91
C SER A 201 -0.84 -36.14 6.74
N THR A 202 -0.38 -36.69 5.60
CA THR A 202 1.05 -36.83 5.30
C THR A 202 1.74 -35.48 5.08
N LEU A 203 1.09 -34.48 4.46
CA LEU A 203 1.69 -33.16 4.32
C LEU A 203 1.89 -32.48 5.69
N GLN A 204 0.88 -32.57 6.56
CA GLN A 204 0.91 -31.89 7.85
C GLN A 204 2.03 -32.40 8.77
N THR A 205 2.45 -33.66 8.64
CA THR A 205 3.53 -34.24 9.45
C THR A 205 4.92 -33.94 8.89
N LYS A 206 5.04 -33.49 7.62
CA LYS A 206 6.34 -33.10 7.05
C LYS A 206 6.89 -31.85 7.74
N ARG A 207 8.21 -31.71 7.71
CA ARG A 207 8.94 -30.59 8.33
C ARG A 207 9.01 -29.37 7.43
N VAL A 208 9.01 -28.18 8.03
CA VAL A 208 9.08 -26.88 7.36
C VAL A 208 10.29 -26.77 6.44
N LYS A 209 11.45 -27.33 6.83
CA LYS A 209 12.69 -27.28 6.04
C LYS A 209 12.60 -27.84 4.62
N HIS A 210 11.63 -28.71 4.34
CA HIS A 210 11.44 -29.26 2.99
C HIS A 210 10.62 -28.34 2.06
N PHE A 211 10.03 -27.27 2.59
CA PHE A 211 9.13 -26.38 1.84
C PHE A 211 9.54 -24.90 1.90
N LEU A 212 10.50 -24.56 2.76
CA LEU A 212 11.00 -23.19 2.85
C LEU A 212 11.79 -22.80 1.61
N LYS A 213 11.80 -21.50 1.30
CA LYS A 213 12.75 -20.92 0.36
C LYS A 213 13.98 -20.46 1.14
N SER A 214 15.12 -21.10 0.88
CA SER A 214 16.37 -20.87 1.63
C SER A 214 17.11 -19.61 1.17
N TYR A 215 16.98 -19.24 -0.11
CA TYR A 215 17.55 -18.01 -0.63
C TYR A 215 16.64 -16.82 -0.33
N VAL A 216 16.89 -16.19 0.82
CA VAL A 216 16.15 -15.03 1.29
C VAL A 216 17.01 -13.79 1.15
N LEU A 217 16.48 -12.78 0.47
CA LEU A 217 17.12 -11.47 0.45
C LEU A 217 16.92 -10.78 1.78
N THR A 218 18.00 -10.22 2.30
CA THR A 218 18.05 -9.59 3.62
C THR A 218 18.55 -8.16 3.54
N LEU A 219 18.12 -7.35 4.50
CA LEU A 219 18.66 -6.03 4.78
C LEU A 219 18.89 -5.88 6.28
N SER A 220 19.55 -4.80 6.68
CA SER A 220 19.78 -4.40 8.05
C SER A 220 18.82 -3.28 8.47
N PRO A 221 18.67 -3.00 9.79
CA PRO A 221 17.93 -1.84 10.27
C PRO A 221 18.42 -0.48 9.75
N HIS A 222 19.70 -0.40 9.37
CA HIS A 222 20.37 0.85 9.03
C HIS A 222 20.12 1.27 7.58
N ASP A 223 19.73 0.31 6.74
CA ASP A 223 19.35 0.52 5.36
C ASP A 223 18.04 1.32 5.24
N PHE A 224 17.71 1.72 4.02
CA PHE A 224 16.55 2.56 3.74
C PHE A 224 15.42 1.77 3.07
N ALA A 225 14.20 2.28 3.18
CA ALA A 225 13.03 1.70 2.53
C ALA A 225 13.19 1.61 1.00
N ARG A 226 13.96 2.52 0.40
CA ARG A 226 14.26 2.51 -1.04
C ARG A 226 15.10 1.29 -1.45
N ASP A 227 15.99 0.82 -0.59
CA ASP A 227 16.80 -0.37 -0.86
C ASP A 227 15.90 -1.62 -0.85
N ALA A 228 14.99 -1.67 0.12
CA ALA A 228 13.96 -2.70 0.19
C ALA A 228 13.02 -2.66 -1.03
N LEU A 229 12.60 -1.46 -1.44
CA LEU A 229 11.75 -1.26 -2.60
C LEU A 229 12.43 -1.73 -3.89
N HIS A 230 13.68 -1.33 -4.10
CA HIS A 230 14.48 -1.72 -5.26
C HIS A 230 14.59 -3.25 -5.36
N LEU A 231 14.94 -3.92 -4.27
CA LEU A 231 15.02 -5.39 -4.23
C LEU A 231 13.67 -6.08 -4.48
N VAL A 232 12.58 -5.59 -3.85
CA VAL A 232 11.20 -6.08 -4.09
C VAL A 232 10.81 -5.98 -5.55
N LEU A 233 11.15 -4.87 -6.18
CA LEU A 233 10.84 -4.64 -7.57
C LEU A 233 11.73 -5.49 -8.48
N GLU A 234 13.05 -5.35 -8.44
CA GLU A 234 13.95 -6.03 -9.39
C GLU A 234 13.95 -7.54 -9.25
N LYS A 235 13.91 -8.05 -8.03
CA LYS A 235 13.94 -9.50 -7.78
C LYS A 235 12.55 -10.12 -7.82
N ARG A 236 11.51 -9.33 -8.08
CA ARG A 236 10.10 -9.76 -8.16
C ARG A 236 9.65 -10.54 -6.91
N ILE A 237 10.13 -10.12 -5.74
CA ILE A 237 9.79 -10.72 -4.45
C ILE A 237 8.80 -9.85 -3.68
N GLY A 238 8.01 -10.47 -2.80
CA GLY A 238 7.00 -9.75 -2.01
C GLY A 238 7.43 -9.39 -0.59
N SER A 239 8.67 -9.68 -0.20
CA SER A 239 9.17 -9.45 1.16
C SER A 239 10.67 -9.63 1.31
N ILE A 240 11.28 -8.90 2.24
CA ILE A 240 12.70 -8.94 2.60
C ILE A 240 12.80 -9.13 4.12
N VAL A 241 13.66 -10.03 4.58
CA VAL A 241 13.87 -10.26 6.01
C VAL A 241 14.92 -9.29 6.52
N ILE A 242 14.63 -8.63 7.64
CA ILE A 242 15.59 -7.73 8.28
C ILE A 242 16.34 -8.51 9.34
N ILE A 243 17.67 -8.46 9.30
CA ILE A 243 18.55 -9.21 10.19
C ILE A 243 19.45 -8.27 11.00
N ASP A 244 19.86 -8.74 12.18
CA ASP A 244 20.93 -8.12 12.94
C ASP A 244 22.32 -8.56 12.45
N LYS A 245 23.37 -8.03 13.10
CA LYS A 245 24.77 -8.38 12.82
C LYS A 245 25.14 -9.85 13.09
N TYR A 246 24.29 -10.60 13.77
CA TYR A 246 24.48 -12.02 14.12
C TYR A 246 23.63 -12.95 13.24
N SER A 247 23.06 -12.44 12.14
CA SER A 247 22.16 -13.18 11.23
C SER A 247 20.87 -13.68 11.91
N LYS A 248 20.43 -13.02 12.99
CA LYS A 248 19.12 -13.27 13.60
C LYS A 248 18.09 -12.34 12.96
N PRO A 249 16.92 -12.87 12.55
CA PRO A 249 15.88 -12.05 11.97
C PRO A 249 15.20 -11.21 13.06
N ILE A 250 15.06 -9.91 12.80
CA ILE A 250 14.41 -8.97 13.71
C ILE A 250 13.02 -8.56 13.23
N ASP A 251 12.80 -8.52 11.90
CA ASP A 251 11.53 -8.17 11.26
C ASP A 251 11.49 -8.71 9.82
N ILE A 252 10.36 -8.57 9.14
CA ILE A 252 10.16 -8.83 7.72
C ILE A 252 9.43 -7.65 7.08
N LEU A 253 10.09 -6.94 6.16
CA LEU A 253 9.43 -5.93 5.35
C LEU A 253 8.70 -6.57 4.17
N THR A 254 7.48 -6.12 3.91
CA THR A 254 6.61 -6.64 2.86
C THR A 254 6.14 -5.53 1.93
N THR A 255 5.53 -5.89 0.80
CA THR A 255 4.83 -4.93 -0.08
C THR A 255 3.85 -4.06 0.70
N LYS A 256 3.15 -4.61 1.70
CA LYS A 256 2.24 -3.84 2.57
C LYS A 256 2.97 -2.71 3.29
N ASP A 257 4.16 -2.97 3.82
CA ASP A 257 4.91 -1.97 4.59
C ASP A 257 5.37 -0.83 3.67
N LEU A 258 5.83 -1.15 2.45
CA LEU A 258 6.18 -0.16 1.43
C LEU A 258 4.95 0.66 0.98
N LEU A 259 3.81 0.01 0.76
CA LEU A 259 2.55 0.68 0.44
C LEU A 259 2.09 1.61 1.55
N SER A 260 2.31 1.24 2.81
CA SER A 260 1.88 2.05 3.96
C SER A 260 2.58 3.41 4.03
N LEU A 261 3.81 3.51 3.50
CA LEU A 261 4.51 4.77 3.36
C LEU A 261 3.77 5.74 2.43
N LEU A 262 3.05 5.23 1.41
CA LEU A 262 2.22 6.03 0.50
C LEU A 262 0.90 6.50 1.14
N ILE A 263 0.38 5.77 2.14
CA ILE A 263 -0.81 6.20 2.90
C ILE A 263 -0.44 7.40 3.77
N HIS A 264 0.72 7.31 4.42
CA HIS A 264 1.28 8.35 5.26
C HIS A 264 2.09 9.37 4.48
N GLU A 265 1.92 9.44 3.15
CA GLU A 265 2.40 10.57 2.37
C GLU A 265 1.90 11.81 3.12
N PRO A 266 2.80 12.58 3.75
CA PRO A 266 2.36 13.77 4.44
C PRO A 266 1.64 14.55 3.35
N VAL A 267 0.36 14.86 3.57
CA VAL A 267 -0.29 15.92 2.80
C VAL A 267 0.61 17.13 3.05
N VAL A 268 1.55 17.35 2.13
CA VAL A 268 2.41 18.52 2.13
C VAL A 268 1.40 19.64 2.02
N ALA A 269 1.24 20.43 3.09
CA ALA A 269 0.23 21.47 3.14
C ALA A 269 0.37 22.30 1.87
N LYS A 270 -0.60 22.22 0.95
CA LYS A 270 -0.51 22.97 -0.30
C LYS A 270 -0.69 24.44 0.05
N MET A 271 0.29 25.27 -0.27
CA MET A 271 0.17 26.72 -0.07
C MET A 271 0.00 27.41 -1.41
N GLU A 272 -1.06 28.18 -1.55
CA GLU A 272 -1.38 28.95 -2.75
C GLU A 272 -1.40 30.44 -2.40
N MET A 273 -0.98 31.28 -3.35
CA MET A 273 -1.06 32.73 -3.25
C MET A 273 -1.86 33.30 -4.41
N SER A 274 -2.83 34.15 -4.11
CA SER A 274 -3.54 34.95 -5.09
C SER A 274 -3.39 36.43 -4.74
N THR A 275 -3.22 37.26 -5.76
CA THR A 275 -2.98 38.69 -5.58
C THR A 275 -3.89 39.50 -6.49
N GLN A 276 -4.38 40.65 -6.03
CA GLN A 276 -5.22 41.53 -6.83
C GLN A 276 -4.73 42.98 -6.72
N ASN A 277 -4.54 43.62 -7.87
CA ASN A 277 -4.17 45.04 -8.00
C ASN A 277 -2.89 45.47 -7.27
N LEU A 278 -1.94 44.56 -7.04
CA LEU A 278 -0.68 44.88 -6.34
C LEU A 278 0.27 45.71 -7.21
N SER A 279 0.88 46.74 -6.63
CA SER A 279 2.05 47.39 -7.20
C SER A 279 3.27 46.46 -7.22
N LEU A 280 4.31 46.80 -8.01
CA LEU A 280 5.56 46.03 -8.05
C LEU A 280 6.22 45.90 -6.66
N LYS A 281 6.22 47.00 -5.90
CA LYS A 281 6.76 47.05 -4.53
C LYS A 281 5.98 46.11 -3.61
N SER A 282 4.65 46.21 -3.61
CA SER A 282 3.78 45.34 -2.81
C SER A 282 3.95 43.87 -3.18
N SER A 283 4.04 43.56 -4.48
CA SER A 283 4.24 42.20 -4.98
C SER A 283 5.53 41.56 -4.44
N LEU A 284 6.64 42.30 -4.41
CA LEU A 284 7.92 41.82 -3.87
C LEU A 284 7.82 41.53 -2.36
N ILE A 285 7.21 42.43 -1.60
CA ILE A 285 6.99 42.27 -0.16
C ILE A 285 6.13 41.02 0.11
N THR A 286 5.02 40.88 -0.62
CA THR A 286 4.10 39.75 -0.49
C THR A 286 4.78 38.42 -0.85
N LYS A 287 5.56 38.36 -1.94
CA LYS A 287 6.32 37.15 -2.31
C LYS A 287 7.33 36.75 -1.23
N GLY A 288 8.10 37.71 -0.70
CA GLY A 288 9.07 37.42 0.36
C GLY A 288 8.41 36.93 1.65
N PHE A 289 7.23 37.46 1.98
CA PHE A 289 6.43 36.97 3.09
C PHE A 289 5.89 35.56 2.84
N PHE A 290 5.37 35.29 1.63
CA PHE A 290 4.81 34.00 1.26
C PHE A 290 5.83 32.86 1.42
N GLU A 291 7.05 33.01 0.91
CA GLU A 291 8.07 31.97 1.04
C GLU A 291 8.45 31.71 2.51
N ARG A 292 8.55 32.76 3.35
CA ARG A 292 8.79 32.58 4.80
C ARG A 292 7.62 31.90 5.51
N LEU A 293 6.38 32.21 5.13
CA LEU A 293 5.19 31.64 5.73
C LEU A 293 5.01 30.17 5.32
N LYS A 294 5.35 29.84 4.07
CA LYS A 294 5.30 28.49 3.49
C LYS A 294 6.08 27.48 4.31
N ASP A 295 7.32 27.78 4.66
CA ASP A 295 8.15 26.88 5.49
C ASP A 295 7.54 26.59 6.87
N ARG A 296 6.81 27.55 7.44
CA ARG A 296 6.16 27.41 8.74
C ARG A 296 4.87 26.61 8.65
N ILE A 297 4.05 26.84 7.62
CA ILE A 297 2.81 26.10 7.39
C ILE A 297 3.10 24.66 6.96
N LEU A 298 4.11 24.42 6.14
CA LEU A 298 4.51 23.08 5.70
C LEU A 298 4.93 22.16 6.85
N ARG A 299 5.36 22.72 7.99
CA ARG A 299 5.71 21.95 9.20
C ARG A 299 4.48 21.56 10.05
N LYS A 300 3.32 22.19 9.84
CA LYS A 300 2.09 21.88 10.58
C LYS A 300 1.41 20.63 10.01
N LYS A 301 1.46 19.52 10.77
CA LYS A 301 0.94 18.20 10.33
C LYS A 301 -0.58 18.13 10.23
N ASP A 302 -1.29 19.06 10.86
CA ASP A 302 -2.75 19.16 10.94
C ASP A 302 -3.36 19.95 9.78
N ILE A 303 -2.56 20.68 9.00
CA ILE A 303 -3.02 21.47 7.86
C ILE A 303 -2.91 20.66 6.55
N SER A 304 -3.95 20.73 5.72
CA SER A 304 -4.00 20.10 4.39
C SER A 304 -3.76 21.10 3.26
N GLN A 305 -4.22 22.34 3.42
CA GLN A 305 -4.07 23.42 2.46
C GLN A 305 -4.05 24.78 3.18
N ALA A 306 -3.36 25.76 2.61
CA ALA A 306 -3.37 27.16 3.01
C ALA A 306 -3.49 28.05 1.77
N LYS A 307 -4.29 29.11 1.86
CA LYS A 307 -4.44 30.13 0.81
C LYS A 307 -4.15 31.50 1.37
N LEU A 308 -3.21 32.22 0.76
CA LEU A 308 -2.92 33.62 1.05
C LEU A 308 -3.49 34.47 -0.08
N PHE A 309 -4.45 35.33 0.23
CA PHE A 309 -4.96 36.34 -0.70
C PHE A 309 -4.51 37.72 -0.25
N VAL A 310 -3.97 38.51 -1.18
CA VAL A 310 -3.57 39.91 -0.93
C VAL A 310 -4.16 40.82 -1.99
N LYS A 311 -4.92 41.81 -1.55
CA LYS A 311 -5.51 42.84 -2.42
C LYS A 311 -5.01 44.21 -2.01
N GLU A 312 -4.60 45.00 -2.99
CA GLU A 312 -4.28 46.42 -2.83
C GLU A 312 -5.41 47.26 -3.44
N GLU A 313 -5.88 48.25 -2.68
CA GLU A 313 -6.95 49.15 -3.07
C GLU A 313 -6.49 50.60 -2.95
N ARG A 314 -7.19 51.50 -3.66
CA ARG A 314 -6.95 52.95 -3.59
C ARG A 314 -5.48 53.34 -3.81
N GLN A 315 -4.83 52.69 -4.78
CA GLN A 315 -3.41 52.90 -5.15
C GLN A 315 -2.43 52.78 -3.96
N GLY A 316 -2.61 51.77 -3.11
CA GLY A 316 -1.68 51.49 -2.01
C GLY A 316 -2.06 52.12 -0.67
N ASN A 317 -3.22 52.79 -0.58
CA ASN A 317 -3.71 53.35 0.67
C ASN A 317 -4.41 52.33 1.57
N LEU A 318 -4.83 51.18 1.01
CA LEU A 318 -5.49 50.12 1.78
C LEU A 318 -5.08 48.76 1.24
N PHE A 319 -4.68 47.88 2.15
CA PHE A 319 -4.37 46.48 1.89
C PHE A 319 -5.35 45.60 2.63
N LYS A 320 -5.86 44.58 1.93
CA LYS A 320 -6.66 43.50 2.52
C LYS A 320 -5.91 42.19 2.36
N VAL A 321 -5.65 41.51 3.46
CA VAL A 321 -4.96 40.22 3.49
C VAL A 321 -5.87 39.18 4.11
N VAL A 322 -6.03 38.04 3.44
CA VAL A 322 -6.79 36.90 3.95
C VAL A 322 -5.88 35.67 3.94
N LEU A 323 -5.71 35.03 5.09
CA LEU A 323 -5.07 33.72 5.20
C LEU A 323 -6.11 32.69 5.62
N SER A 324 -6.40 31.75 4.72
CA SER A 324 -7.30 30.62 4.99
C SER A 324 -6.48 29.36 5.20
N LEU A 325 -6.62 28.72 6.36
CA LEU A 325 -6.02 27.43 6.69
C LEU A 325 -7.10 26.34 6.70
N PHE A 326 -6.87 25.29 5.92
CA PHE A 326 -7.79 24.16 5.78
C PHE A 326 -7.20 22.96 6.54
N PRO A 327 -7.71 22.62 7.73
CA PRO A 327 -7.22 21.47 8.48
C PRO A 327 -7.58 20.16 7.79
N LYS A 328 -6.87 19.08 8.13
CA LYS A 328 -7.19 17.71 7.63
C LYS A 328 -8.55 17.20 8.11
N LYS A 329 -9.03 17.73 9.25
CA LYS A 329 -10.34 17.45 9.85
C LYS A 329 -10.86 18.72 10.51
N GLY A 330 -12.15 18.98 10.39
CA GLY A 330 -12.80 20.17 10.97
C GLY A 330 -13.01 21.30 9.95
N GLN A 331 -13.43 22.47 10.44
CA GLN A 331 -13.74 23.63 9.61
C GLN A 331 -12.50 24.48 9.30
N PRO A 332 -12.46 25.18 8.16
CA PRO A 332 -11.39 26.11 7.82
C PRO A 332 -11.26 27.24 8.85
N LYS A 333 -10.03 27.63 9.15
CA LYS A 333 -9.73 28.83 9.94
C LYS A 333 -9.35 29.97 9.00
N VAL A 334 -9.95 31.13 9.16
CA VAL A 334 -9.70 32.29 8.30
C VAL A 334 -9.32 33.48 9.17
N ALA A 335 -8.15 34.07 8.89
CA ALA A 335 -7.75 35.36 9.43
C ALA A 335 -7.81 36.41 8.32
N THR A 336 -8.42 37.56 8.61
CA THR A 336 -8.58 38.66 7.66
C THR A 336 -8.17 39.94 8.36
N GLU A 337 -7.23 40.66 7.75
CA GLU A 337 -6.79 41.97 8.25
C GLU A 337 -6.79 43.00 7.14
N GLU A 338 -7.04 44.24 7.54
CA GLU A 338 -7.04 45.40 6.66
C GLU A 338 -6.21 46.53 7.27
N GLY A 339 -5.46 47.26 6.45
CA GLY A 339 -4.64 48.36 6.95
C GLY A 339 -3.88 49.09 5.85
N ARG A 340 -3.25 50.21 6.24
CA ARG A 340 -2.52 51.08 5.31
C ARG A 340 -1.07 50.63 5.10
N ASP A 341 -0.51 49.88 6.04
CA ASP A 341 0.84 49.32 5.94
C ASP A 341 0.78 47.82 5.64
N LEU A 342 1.21 47.42 4.44
CA LEU A 342 1.19 46.03 3.99
C LEU A 342 2.01 45.09 4.89
N VAL A 343 3.15 45.54 5.42
CA VAL A 343 4.02 44.70 6.25
C VAL A 343 3.35 44.40 7.59
N ASP A 344 2.76 45.42 8.21
CA ASP A 344 2.01 45.28 9.46
C ASP A 344 0.80 44.35 9.28
N VAL A 345 0.00 44.56 8.23
CA VAL A 345 -1.16 43.72 7.92
C VAL A 345 -0.75 42.25 7.70
N LEU A 346 0.34 41.99 6.97
CA LEU A 346 0.86 40.64 6.77
C LEU A 346 1.32 39.97 8.09
N GLN A 347 1.90 40.72 9.02
CA GLN A 347 2.32 40.18 10.32
C GLN A 347 1.13 39.90 11.24
N LYS A 348 0.09 40.75 11.24
CA LYS A 348 -1.13 40.55 12.03
C LYS A 348 -1.84 39.25 11.65
N VAL A 349 -2.10 39.05 10.35
CA VAL A 349 -2.70 37.81 9.82
C VAL A 349 -1.92 36.55 10.19
N LYS A 350 -0.59 36.65 10.28
CA LYS A 350 0.27 35.55 10.72
C LYS A 350 0.17 35.26 12.22
N ASN A 351 -0.04 36.29 13.04
CA ASN A 351 -0.08 36.20 14.50
C ASN A 351 -1.43 35.70 15.02
N ASP A 352 -2.52 35.97 14.29
CA ASP A 352 -3.87 35.45 14.59
C ASP A 352 -4.01 33.93 14.41
N GLN A 353 -2.90 33.25 14.10
CA GLN A 353 -2.80 31.80 13.91
C GLN A 353 -2.12 31.08 15.09
N LYS A 354 -1.89 31.78 16.22
CA LYS A 354 -1.34 31.19 17.45
C LYS A 354 -2.35 30.29 18.14
#